data_AF-A0A0C2J378-F1
#
_entry.id   AF-A0A0C2J378-F1
#
_cell.length_a   1.000
_cell.length_b   1.000
_cell.length_c   1.000
_cell.angle_alpha   90.00
_cell.angle_beta   90.00
_cell.angle_gamma   90.00
#
_symmetry.space_group_name_H-M   'P 1'
#
loop_
_entity.id
_entity.type
_entity.pdbx_description
1 polymer ?
#
loop_
_entity_poly.entity_id
_entity_poly.type
_entity_poly.pdbx_seq_one_letter_code
_entity_poly.pdbx_strand_id
1 'polypeptide(L)'
;MGAELSISAYNDYPVQIDIPPLAFEVFVPNCNLLDPAIQVAEAITAPVVLRPKARVIIDVNGTLQELPDSLTAHCPNSESSPLDMFLKQYLNGGDAVVFVRGKRQPLDSTPGWISDILSSINVPIPFPGRTFDNLIRDFSLTDVQFSLPDPLADPDAPESNPTVSGTILVTAGLPSQMNFAINVTSVRANADVFYTDDKLGELNLHKWQDANSTMTRATPNNEAILEIESRIANAPLNVTNGDVLTEVIQKLLFGGEPVDLEVKALVDIRVDTILGQLTLKDVPAEGKIPVKRPY
;
A
#
# COMPACT_ATOMS: atom_id res chain seq x y z
N MET A 1 13.82 2.79 -14.07
CA MET A 1 13.89 3.99 -13.19
C MET A 1 15.25 3.96 -12.48
N GLY A 2 15.91 5.09 -12.23
CA GLY A 2 17.23 5.13 -11.57
C GLY A 2 17.14 5.67 -10.15
N ALA A 3 17.99 5.17 -9.25
CA ALA A 3 18.15 5.67 -7.89
C ALA A 3 19.66 5.84 -7.60
N GLU A 4 20.04 6.97 -7.05
CA GLU A 4 21.41 7.24 -6.62
C GLU A 4 21.46 7.33 -5.09
N LEU A 5 22.44 6.67 -4.50
CA LEU A 5 22.62 6.62 -3.05
C LEU A 5 24.10 6.81 -2.73
N SER A 6 24.41 7.66 -1.76
CA SER A 6 25.76 7.84 -1.25
C SER A 6 25.81 7.37 0.21
N ILE A 7 26.66 6.37 0.49
CA ILE A 7 26.87 5.80 1.82
C ILE A 7 28.23 6.26 2.32
N SER A 8 28.30 6.74 3.56
CA SER A 8 29.57 7.07 4.19
C SER A 8 29.87 6.15 5.37
N ALA A 9 31.07 5.58 5.40
CA ALA A 9 31.56 4.76 6.50
C ALA A 9 33.00 5.19 6.85
N TYR A 10 33.42 4.99 8.10
CA TYR A 10 34.79 5.28 8.51
C TYR A 10 35.62 4.00 8.53
N ASN A 11 36.77 4.01 7.85
CA ASN A 11 37.69 2.87 7.85
C ASN A 11 38.59 2.92 9.08
N ASP A 12 38.25 2.15 10.11
CA ASP A 12 39.07 2.03 11.32
C ASP A 12 40.35 1.20 11.14
N TYR A 13 40.54 0.55 9.99
CA TYR A 13 41.66 -0.35 9.77
C TYR A 13 42.83 0.35 9.07
N PRO A 14 44.08 -0.09 9.31
CA PRO A 14 45.27 0.45 8.65
C PRO A 14 45.45 -0.11 7.22
N VAL A 15 44.34 -0.32 6.50
CA VAL A 15 44.31 -1.02 5.21
C VAL A 15 43.98 -0.02 4.11
N GLN A 16 44.68 -0.13 2.99
CA GLN A 16 44.44 0.62 1.76
C GLN A 16 44.14 -0.33 0.61
N ILE A 17 42.97 -0.19 0.00
CA ILE A 17 42.52 -1.03 -1.12
C ILE A 17 41.73 -0.15 -2.10
N ASP A 18 42.01 -0.29 -3.40
CA ASP A 18 41.18 0.29 -4.44
C ASP A 18 40.23 -0.80 -4.94
N ILE A 19 38.93 -0.62 -4.67
CA ILE A 19 37.88 -1.54 -5.09
C ILE A 19 37.35 -1.05 -6.45
N PRO A 20 37.42 -1.87 -7.51
CA PRO A 20 36.85 -1.50 -8.81
C PRO A 20 35.32 -1.39 -8.70
N PRO A 21 34.64 -0.84 -9.73
CA PRO A 21 33.19 -0.91 -9.81
C PRO A 21 32.68 -2.34 -9.60
N LEU A 22 31.63 -2.49 -8.80
CA LEU A 22 30.99 -3.76 -8.50
C LEU A 22 29.53 -3.70 -8.94
N ALA A 23 29.03 -4.79 -9.50
CA ALA A 23 27.63 -4.94 -9.87
C ALA A 23 26.93 -5.90 -8.90
N PHE A 24 25.68 -5.56 -8.57
CA PHE A 24 24.82 -6.28 -7.64
C PHE A 24 23.43 -6.47 -8.24
N GLU A 25 22.77 -7.54 -7.82
CA GLU A 25 21.39 -7.88 -8.15
C GLU A 25 20.57 -7.85 -6.85
N VAL A 26 19.38 -7.26 -6.91
CA VAL A 26 18.46 -7.15 -5.78
C VAL A 26 17.25 -8.05 -6.03
N PHE A 27 16.90 -8.85 -5.03
CA PHE A 27 15.80 -9.80 -5.10
C PHE A 27 14.78 -9.59 -3.98
N VAL A 28 13.54 -9.91 -4.28
CA VAL A 28 12.42 -9.96 -3.34
C VAL A 28 12.01 -11.43 -3.14
N PRO A 29 11.59 -11.84 -1.93
CA PRO A 29 11.03 -13.17 -1.70
C PRO A 29 9.89 -13.51 -2.67
N ASN A 30 9.79 -14.77 -3.04
CA ASN A 30 8.67 -15.30 -3.84
C ASN A 30 7.53 -15.77 -2.91
N CYS A 31 6.43 -16.27 -3.48
CA CYS A 31 5.27 -16.82 -2.76
C CYS A 31 5.66 -17.81 -1.66
N ASN A 32 6.62 -18.68 -1.95
CA ASN A 32 7.24 -19.58 -0.98
C ASN A 32 8.71 -19.17 -0.79
N LEU A 33 9.18 -19.16 0.46
CA LEU A 33 10.57 -18.87 0.79
C LEU A 33 11.56 -19.90 0.22
N LEU A 34 11.08 -21.08 -0.18
CA LEU A 34 11.88 -22.12 -0.85
C LEU A 34 12.01 -21.89 -2.35
N ASP A 35 11.11 -21.10 -2.95
CA ASP A 35 11.17 -20.78 -4.37
C ASP A 35 12.27 -19.75 -4.64
N PRO A 36 12.85 -19.73 -5.85
CA PRO A 36 13.84 -18.73 -6.23
C PRO A 36 13.29 -17.31 -6.03
N ALA A 37 14.08 -16.47 -5.35
CA ALA A 37 13.77 -15.06 -5.17
C ALA A 37 13.70 -14.33 -6.52
N ILE A 38 12.82 -13.34 -6.61
CA ILE A 38 12.50 -12.64 -7.85
C ILE A 38 13.42 -11.42 -7.96
N GLN A 39 14.18 -11.32 -9.05
CA GLN A 39 15.03 -10.15 -9.31
C GLN A 39 14.18 -8.93 -9.65
N VAL A 40 14.45 -7.81 -8.99
CA VAL A 40 13.71 -6.56 -9.20
C VAL A 40 14.59 -5.40 -9.64
N ALA A 41 15.86 -5.39 -9.23
CA ALA A 41 16.78 -4.30 -9.57
C ALA A 41 18.21 -4.78 -9.77
N GLU A 42 19.00 -3.94 -10.42
CA GLU A 42 20.45 -4.02 -10.46
C GLU A 42 21.05 -2.78 -9.81
N ALA A 43 22.23 -2.89 -9.20
CA ALA A 43 22.95 -1.76 -8.64
C ALA A 43 24.43 -1.85 -9.00
N ILE A 44 25.02 -0.71 -9.32
CA ILE A 44 26.44 -0.59 -9.67
C ILE A 44 27.09 0.43 -8.75
N THR A 45 28.23 0.09 -8.16
CA THR A 45 29.02 1.02 -7.37
C THR A 45 30.03 1.75 -8.24
N ALA A 46 30.30 3.01 -7.91
CA ALA A 46 31.51 3.68 -8.40
C ALA A 46 32.77 2.99 -7.86
N PRO A 47 33.96 3.22 -8.45
CA PRO A 47 35.22 2.77 -7.84
C PRO A 47 35.37 3.34 -6.43
N VAL A 48 35.67 2.48 -5.46
CA VAL A 48 35.79 2.88 -4.05
C VAL A 48 37.25 2.82 -3.63
N VAL A 49 37.77 3.94 -3.15
CA VAL A 49 39.14 4.05 -2.65
C VAL A 49 39.12 3.99 -1.13
N LEU A 50 39.51 2.85 -0.57
CA LEU A 50 39.68 2.68 0.87
C LEU A 50 41.05 3.24 1.29
N ARG A 51 41.03 4.26 2.14
CA ARG A 51 42.25 4.80 2.78
C ARG A 51 42.27 4.47 4.28
N PRO A 52 43.44 4.24 4.88
CA PRO A 52 43.57 4.01 6.31
C PRO A 52 43.00 5.17 7.13
N LYS A 53 42.26 4.89 8.20
CA LYS A 53 41.79 5.89 9.18
C LYS A 53 41.07 7.08 8.52
N ALA A 54 40.31 6.82 7.47
CA ALA A 54 39.65 7.83 6.67
C ALA A 54 38.18 7.49 6.45
N ARG A 55 37.38 8.54 6.19
CA ARG A 55 36.00 8.37 5.72
C ARG A 55 36.03 7.88 4.28
N VAL A 56 35.23 6.87 4.02
CA VAL A 56 34.99 6.24 2.72
C VAL A 56 33.59 6.65 2.30
N ILE A 57 33.46 7.10 1.06
CA ILE A 57 32.18 7.41 0.43
C ILE A 57 31.99 6.38 -0.67
N ILE A 58 30.82 5.75 -0.67
CA ILE A 58 30.43 4.72 -1.62
C ILE A 58 29.20 5.25 -2.33
N ASP A 59 29.37 5.57 -3.61
CA ASP A 59 28.28 5.99 -4.48
C ASP A 59 27.74 4.77 -5.22
N VAL A 60 26.42 4.60 -5.15
CA VAL A 60 25.69 3.45 -5.68
C VAL A 60 24.61 3.96 -6.62
N ASN A 61 24.63 3.46 -7.84
CA ASN A 61 23.62 3.73 -8.85
C ASN A 61 22.77 2.47 -9.04
N GLY A 62 21.55 2.50 -8.52
CA GLY A 62 20.53 1.48 -8.69
C GLY A 62 19.69 1.73 -9.93
N THR A 63 19.37 0.68 -10.68
CA THR A 63 18.39 0.71 -11.75
C THR A 63 17.32 -0.34 -11.47
N LEU A 64 16.08 0.15 -11.32
CA LEU A 64 14.91 -0.71 -11.22
C LEU A 64 14.52 -1.19 -12.61
N GLN A 65 14.43 -2.50 -12.78
CA GLN A 65 13.93 -3.12 -14.00
C GLN A 65 12.40 -3.03 -14.06
N GLU A 66 11.81 -3.32 -15.21
CA GLU A 66 10.36 -3.52 -15.30
C GLU A 66 9.96 -4.67 -14.37
N LEU A 67 8.86 -4.50 -13.63
CA LEU A 67 8.44 -5.49 -12.65
C LEU A 67 8.07 -6.78 -13.40
N PRO A 68 8.69 -7.93 -13.09
CA PRO A 68 8.38 -9.16 -13.77
C PRO A 68 6.97 -9.63 -13.38
N ASP A 69 6.25 -10.25 -14.32
CA ASP A 69 4.89 -10.77 -14.07
C ASP A 69 4.81 -11.71 -12.86
N SER A 70 5.90 -12.45 -12.58
CA SER A 70 5.99 -13.32 -11.40
C SER A 70 5.84 -12.59 -10.06
N LEU A 71 6.12 -11.29 -10.01
CA LEU A 71 6.02 -10.47 -8.81
C LEU A 71 4.56 -10.03 -8.55
N THR A 72 3.75 -9.87 -9.60
CA THR A 72 2.36 -9.39 -9.54
C THR A 72 1.33 -10.51 -9.72
N ALA A 73 1.73 -11.68 -10.23
CA ALA A 73 0.87 -12.83 -10.38
C ALA A 73 0.43 -13.40 -9.02
N HIS A 74 -0.80 -13.94 -8.97
CA HIS A 74 -1.34 -14.60 -7.79
C HIS A 74 -0.50 -15.82 -7.40
N CYS A 75 -0.24 -15.94 -6.10
CA CYS A 75 0.42 -17.11 -5.54
C CYS A 75 -0.48 -18.35 -5.60
N PRO A 76 0.09 -19.57 -5.68
CA PRO A 76 -0.69 -20.80 -5.62
C PRO A 76 -1.55 -20.83 -4.35
N ASN A 77 -2.86 -21.05 -4.52
CA ASN A 77 -3.85 -21.10 -3.42
C ASN A 77 -4.04 -19.77 -2.65
N SER A 78 -3.66 -18.63 -3.23
CA SER A 78 -3.85 -17.32 -2.62
C SER A 78 -4.23 -16.28 -3.65
N GLU A 79 -5.09 -15.34 -3.26
CA GLU A 79 -5.38 -14.16 -4.07
C GLU A 79 -4.24 -13.13 -4.00
N SER A 80 -3.24 -13.30 -3.14
CA SER A 80 -2.11 -12.37 -3.00
C SER A 80 -0.95 -12.71 -3.93
N SER A 81 -0.30 -11.68 -4.47
CA SER A 81 0.98 -11.80 -5.17
C SER A 81 2.19 -11.71 -4.23
N PRO A 82 3.41 -12.10 -4.65
CA PRO A 82 4.62 -11.83 -3.87
C PRO A 82 4.79 -10.34 -3.51
N LEU A 83 4.41 -9.44 -4.42
CA LEU A 83 4.43 -8.01 -4.17
C LEU A 83 3.41 -7.60 -3.10
N ASP A 84 2.20 -8.14 -3.17
CA ASP A 84 1.16 -7.86 -2.17
C ASP A 84 1.65 -8.27 -0.78
N MET A 85 2.29 -9.44 -0.68
CA MET A 85 2.85 -9.94 0.58
C MET A 85 3.99 -9.05 1.09
N PHE A 86 4.90 -8.64 0.21
CA PHE A 86 6.01 -7.74 0.55
C PHE A 86 5.49 -6.38 1.02
N LEU A 87 4.55 -5.78 0.28
CA LEU A 87 3.94 -4.50 0.63
C LEU A 87 3.14 -4.61 1.92
N LYS A 88 2.36 -5.68 2.13
CA LYS A 88 1.63 -5.90 3.37
C LYS A 88 2.55 -5.97 4.59
N GLN A 89 3.70 -6.64 4.48
CA GLN A 89 4.70 -6.64 5.55
C GLN A 89 5.26 -5.25 5.81
N TYR A 90 5.71 -4.57 4.75
CA TYR A 90 6.24 -3.21 4.85
C TYR A 90 5.25 -2.25 5.51
N LEU A 91 3.99 -2.32 5.08
CA LEU A 91 2.93 -1.40 5.49
C LEU A 91 2.33 -1.69 6.87
N ASN A 92 2.46 -2.93 7.36
CA ASN A 92 2.09 -3.30 8.72
C ASN A 92 3.21 -2.98 9.73
N GLY A 93 4.25 -2.24 9.31
CA GLY A 93 5.40 -1.93 10.16
C GLY A 93 6.35 -3.11 10.38
N GLY A 94 6.16 -4.22 9.68
CA GLY A 94 7.09 -5.34 9.69
C GLY A 94 8.30 -5.07 8.80
N ASP A 95 9.46 -5.57 9.22
CA ASP A 95 10.66 -5.53 8.38
C ASP A 95 10.50 -6.52 7.23
N ALA A 96 10.14 -6.01 6.04
CA ALA A 96 10.24 -6.78 4.83
C ALA A 96 11.72 -7.06 4.55
N VAL A 97 12.06 -8.18 3.90
CA VAL A 97 13.47 -8.52 3.62
C VAL A 97 13.71 -8.47 2.12
N VAL A 98 14.77 -7.77 1.72
CA VAL A 98 15.31 -7.83 0.37
C VAL A 98 16.64 -8.56 0.40
N PHE A 99 16.95 -9.28 -0.67
CA PHE A 99 18.20 -10.02 -0.79
C PHE A 99 19.11 -9.32 -1.79
N VAL A 100 20.38 -9.14 -1.42
CA VAL A 100 21.38 -8.55 -2.31
C VAL A 100 22.49 -9.56 -2.56
N ARG A 101 22.82 -9.74 -3.83
CA ARG A 101 23.86 -10.66 -4.30
C ARG A 101 24.75 -9.98 -5.33
N GLY A 102 26.05 -10.30 -5.34
CA GLY A 102 26.94 -9.83 -6.41
C GLY A 102 26.57 -10.42 -7.77
N LYS A 103 26.68 -9.62 -8.83
CA LYS A 103 26.47 -10.09 -10.20
C LYS A 103 27.63 -11.01 -10.57
N ARG A 104 27.31 -12.21 -11.04
CA ARG A 104 28.30 -13.23 -11.41
C ARG A 104 29.13 -12.82 -12.61
N GLN A 105 28.54 -12.06 -13.53
CA GLN A 105 29.25 -11.53 -14.68
C GLN A 105 30.02 -10.27 -14.25
N PRO A 106 31.36 -10.27 -14.32
CA PRO A 106 32.16 -9.10 -13.97
C PRO A 106 31.89 -7.95 -14.94
N LEU A 107 31.99 -6.72 -14.44
CA LEU A 107 32.18 -5.57 -15.31
C LEU A 107 33.57 -5.66 -15.94
N ASP A 108 33.79 -5.02 -17.09
CA ASP A 108 35.08 -5.09 -17.81
C ASP A 108 36.30 -4.70 -16.95
N SER A 109 36.09 -3.92 -15.89
CA SER A 109 37.11 -3.47 -14.93
C SER A 109 37.18 -4.28 -13.63
N THR A 110 36.33 -5.30 -13.44
CA THR A 110 36.27 -6.13 -12.22
C THR A 110 36.99 -7.47 -12.44
N PRO A 111 38.01 -7.82 -11.65
CA PRO A 111 38.59 -9.17 -11.67
C PRO A 111 37.56 -10.27 -11.40
N GLY A 112 37.56 -11.34 -12.20
CA GLY A 112 36.55 -12.41 -12.11
C GLY A 112 36.44 -13.08 -10.74
N TRP A 113 37.55 -13.21 -10.00
CA TRP A 113 37.54 -13.79 -8.66
C TRP A 113 36.69 -12.97 -7.65
N ILE A 114 36.57 -11.66 -7.83
CA ILE A 114 35.72 -10.81 -6.99
C ILE A 114 34.24 -11.12 -7.26
N SER A 115 33.87 -11.22 -8.54
CA SER A 115 32.49 -11.57 -8.94
C SER A 115 32.10 -12.97 -8.50
N ASP A 116 33.01 -13.95 -8.54
CA ASP A 116 32.75 -15.31 -8.06
C ASP A 116 32.47 -15.33 -6.55
N ILE A 117 33.25 -14.60 -5.75
CA ILE A 117 33.02 -14.49 -4.30
C ILE A 117 31.69 -13.78 -4.03
N LEU A 118 31.47 -12.61 -4.63
CA LEU A 118 30.28 -11.80 -4.34
C LEU A 118 28.99 -12.47 -4.82
N SER A 119 29.03 -13.24 -5.90
CA SER A 119 27.85 -13.99 -6.39
C SER A 119 27.50 -15.22 -5.53
N SER A 120 28.43 -15.68 -4.69
CA SER A 120 28.17 -16.77 -3.74
C SER A 120 27.52 -16.31 -2.43
N ILE A 121 27.54 -15.00 -2.15
CA ILE A 121 27.03 -14.43 -0.90
C ILE A 121 25.66 -13.80 -1.18
N ASN A 122 24.65 -14.28 -0.46
CA ASN A 122 23.33 -13.67 -0.47
C ASN A 122 23.08 -12.98 0.87
N VAL A 123 22.97 -11.65 0.86
CA VAL A 123 22.82 -10.86 2.08
C VAL A 123 21.35 -10.46 2.25
N PRO A 124 20.66 -10.92 3.32
CA PRO A 124 19.37 -10.39 3.67
C PRO A 124 19.54 -8.99 4.27
N ILE A 125 18.88 -8.00 3.66
CA ILE A 125 18.84 -6.63 4.14
C ILE A 125 17.40 -6.34 4.59
N PRO A 126 17.19 -5.95 5.87
CA PRO A 126 15.88 -5.52 6.31
C PRO A 126 15.52 -4.22 5.58
N PHE A 127 14.35 -4.23 4.95
CA PHE A 127 13.67 -3.08 4.40
C PHE A 127 12.67 -2.61 5.47
N PRO A 128 13.05 -1.60 6.29
CA PRO A 128 12.35 -1.28 7.52
C PRO A 128 10.90 -0.90 7.22
N GLY A 129 9.99 -1.60 7.87
CA GLY A 129 8.56 -1.35 7.74
C GLY A 129 8.16 0.04 8.21
N ARG A 130 7.04 0.53 7.70
CA ARG A 130 6.36 1.74 8.16
C ARG A 130 4.91 1.38 8.42
N THR A 131 4.42 1.60 9.64
CA THR A 131 3.00 1.40 9.92
C THR A 131 2.16 2.46 9.21
N PHE A 132 0.96 2.05 8.79
CA PHE A 132 -0.08 2.92 8.23
C PHE A 132 -0.64 3.96 9.22
N ASP A 133 -0.20 3.97 10.49
CA ASP A 133 -0.77 4.82 11.56
C ASP A 133 -0.74 6.33 11.28
N ASN A 134 -0.16 6.75 10.15
CA ASN A 134 -0.15 8.14 9.67
C ASN A 134 -0.38 8.29 8.17
N LEU A 135 -0.69 7.21 7.44
CA LEU A 135 -0.88 7.24 5.99
C LEU A 135 -2.29 7.69 5.65
N ILE A 136 -3.34 7.13 6.25
CA ILE A 136 -4.69 7.70 6.11
C ILE A 136 -4.84 8.80 7.17
N ARG A 137 -4.87 10.05 6.72
CA ARG A 137 -5.02 11.23 7.59
C ARG A 137 -6.47 11.46 7.96
N ASP A 138 -7.31 11.42 6.95
CA ASP A 138 -8.74 11.66 7.08
C ASP A 138 -9.51 10.73 6.14
N PHE A 139 -10.63 10.22 6.64
CA PHE A 139 -11.64 9.51 5.87
C PHE A 139 -12.98 10.20 6.10
N SER A 140 -13.66 10.57 5.03
CA SER A 140 -15.01 11.11 5.11
C SER A 140 -15.91 10.56 4.01
N LEU A 141 -17.20 10.46 4.31
CA LEU A 141 -18.23 10.14 3.33
C LEU A 141 -19.19 11.32 3.24
N THR A 142 -19.27 11.95 2.07
CA THR A 142 -20.17 13.08 1.79
C THR A 142 -21.35 12.64 0.94
N ASP A 143 -22.37 13.49 0.87
CA ASP A 143 -23.54 13.30 0.01
C ASP A 143 -24.26 11.96 0.24
N VAL A 144 -24.28 11.54 1.51
CA VAL A 144 -24.82 10.24 1.92
C VAL A 144 -26.32 10.21 1.73
N GLN A 145 -26.78 9.22 0.95
CA GLN A 145 -28.18 8.92 0.73
C GLN A 145 -28.44 7.51 1.23
N PHE A 146 -29.30 7.40 2.24
CA PHE A 146 -29.78 6.13 2.77
C PHE A 146 -31.15 5.86 2.16
N SER A 147 -31.28 4.75 1.43
CA SER A 147 -32.56 4.27 0.95
C SER A 147 -33.16 3.31 1.97
N LEU A 148 -34.48 3.41 2.16
CA LEU A 148 -35.20 2.47 3.00
C LEU A 148 -35.41 1.16 2.23
N PRO A 149 -35.41 0.00 2.92
CA PRO A 149 -35.75 -1.26 2.29
C PRO A 149 -37.19 -1.23 1.76
N ASP A 150 -37.45 -1.92 0.65
CA ASP A 150 -38.80 -2.04 0.11
C ASP A 150 -39.62 -2.98 1.02
N PRO A 151 -40.69 -2.51 1.69
CA PRO A 151 -41.49 -3.32 2.60
C PRO A 151 -42.29 -4.42 1.89
N LEU A 152 -42.36 -4.40 0.55
CA LEU A 152 -43.06 -5.39 -0.27
C LEU A 152 -42.11 -6.36 -0.99
N ALA A 153 -40.79 -6.18 -0.86
CA ALA A 153 -39.82 -7.08 -1.47
C ALA A 153 -39.78 -8.45 -0.75
N ASP A 154 -39.47 -9.50 -1.51
CA ASP A 154 -39.22 -10.82 -0.93
C ASP A 154 -38.05 -10.74 0.08
N PRO A 155 -38.10 -11.45 1.23
CA PRO A 155 -37.10 -11.32 2.29
C PRO A 155 -35.66 -11.58 1.82
N ASP A 156 -35.49 -12.49 0.87
CA ASP A 156 -34.18 -12.89 0.33
C ASP A 156 -33.76 -12.03 -0.88
N ALA A 157 -34.58 -11.07 -1.31
CA ALA A 157 -34.28 -10.22 -2.46
C ALA A 157 -33.38 -9.03 -2.06
N PRO A 158 -32.46 -8.55 -2.92
CA PRO A 158 -31.58 -7.42 -2.59
C PRO A 158 -32.32 -6.16 -2.15
N GLU A 159 -33.54 -5.95 -2.66
CA GLU A 159 -34.41 -4.81 -2.36
C GLU A 159 -34.96 -4.81 -0.92
N SER A 160 -34.86 -5.94 -0.21
CA SER A 160 -35.21 -6.05 1.22
C SER A 160 -34.16 -5.40 2.14
N ASN A 161 -32.98 -5.06 1.61
CA ASN A 161 -31.93 -4.38 2.35
C ASN A 161 -31.92 -2.87 2.04
N PRO A 162 -31.64 -2.03 3.04
CA PRO A 162 -31.36 -0.62 2.78
C PRO A 162 -30.10 -0.48 1.91
N THR A 163 -30.06 0.57 1.09
CA THR A 163 -28.86 0.88 0.29
C THR A 163 -28.25 2.22 0.69
N VAL A 164 -26.94 2.31 0.54
CA VAL A 164 -26.16 3.52 0.82
C VAL A 164 -25.51 4.00 -0.48
N SER A 165 -25.72 5.27 -0.79
CA SER A 165 -24.97 5.99 -1.82
C SER A 165 -24.23 7.16 -1.19
N GLY A 166 -23.08 7.53 -1.74
CA GLY A 166 -22.29 8.65 -1.24
C GLY A 166 -20.97 8.80 -1.98
N THR A 167 -20.23 9.83 -1.63
CA THR A 167 -18.88 10.10 -2.16
C THR A 167 -17.86 9.89 -1.04
N ILE A 168 -16.95 8.94 -1.24
CA ILE A 168 -15.81 8.73 -0.35
C ILE A 168 -14.74 9.76 -0.71
N LEU A 169 -14.24 10.45 0.32
CA LEU A 169 -13.06 11.30 0.26
C LEU A 169 -12.03 10.79 1.26
N VAL A 170 -10.84 10.45 0.76
CA VAL A 170 -9.72 9.99 1.59
C VAL A 170 -8.54 10.91 1.37
N THR A 171 -7.93 11.35 2.46
CA THR A 171 -6.67 12.09 2.44
C THR A 171 -5.57 11.21 2.99
N ALA A 172 -4.53 10.96 2.19
CA ALA A 172 -3.40 10.15 2.58
C ALA A 172 -2.06 10.89 2.56
N GLY A 173 -1.27 10.77 3.63
CA GLY A 173 0.09 11.28 3.73
C GLY A 173 1.09 10.29 3.14
N LEU A 174 1.72 10.65 2.02
CA LEU A 174 2.74 9.82 1.37
C LEU A 174 4.13 10.10 1.97
N PRO A 175 4.93 9.05 2.27
CA PRO A 175 6.29 9.23 2.75
C PRO A 175 7.14 10.06 1.78
N SER A 176 8.04 10.88 2.30
CA SER A 176 8.89 11.77 1.50
C SER A 176 9.80 11.04 0.50
N GLN A 177 10.04 9.73 0.72
CA GLN A 177 10.78 8.87 -0.20
C GLN A 177 9.95 8.42 -1.42
N MET A 178 8.61 8.46 -1.35
CA MET A 178 7.73 8.18 -2.49
C MET A 178 7.51 9.46 -3.32
N ASN A 179 8.48 9.77 -4.18
CA ASN A 179 8.43 10.94 -5.07
C ASN A 179 8.06 10.59 -6.52
N PHE A 180 7.30 9.52 -6.74
CA PHE A 180 6.80 9.14 -8.07
C PHE A 180 5.29 9.39 -8.17
N ALA A 181 4.80 9.54 -9.40
CA ALA A 181 3.38 9.72 -9.63
C ALA A 181 2.62 8.43 -9.28
N ILE A 182 1.62 8.57 -8.43
CA ILE A 182 0.72 7.52 -7.96
C ILE A 182 -0.69 7.96 -8.37
N ASN A 183 -1.40 7.12 -9.13
CA ASN A 183 -2.78 7.39 -9.49
C ASN A 183 -3.69 6.26 -9.00
N VAL A 184 -4.58 6.55 -8.09
CA VAL A 184 -5.62 5.61 -7.65
C VAL A 184 -6.73 5.58 -8.70
N THR A 185 -6.99 4.40 -9.27
CA THR A 185 -7.95 4.23 -10.35
C THR A 185 -9.22 3.53 -9.92
N SER A 186 -9.14 2.68 -8.90
CA SER A 186 -10.31 1.98 -8.38
C SER A 186 -10.14 1.63 -6.92
N VAL A 187 -11.26 1.57 -6.21
CA VAL A 187 -11.32 1.13 -4.80
C VAL A 187 -12.42 0.09 -4.62
N ARG A 188 -12.22 -0.81 -3.68
CA ARG A 188 -13.26 -1.69 -3.15
C ARG A 188 -13.07 -1.81 -1.65
N ALA A 189 -14.13 -2.06 -0.90
CA ALA A 189 -14.05 -2.08 0.56
C ALA A 189 -15.03 -3.10 1.13
N ASN A 190 -14.63 -3.71 2.25
CA ASN A 190 -15.53 -4.41 3.15
C ASN A 190 -15.56 -3.61 4.45
N ALA A 191 -16.76 -3.25 4.91
CA ALA A 191 -16.90 -2.36 6.05
C ALA A 191 -17.97 -2.82 7.03
N ASP A 192 -17.66 -2.72 8.31
CA ASP A 192 -18.60 -2.86 9.41
C ASP A 192 -19.13 -1.47 9.79
N VAL A 193 -20.45 -1.36 9.89
CA VAL A 193 -21.15 -0.12 10.24
C VAL A 193 -21.72 -0.25 11.65
N PHE A 194 -21.48 0.74 12.48
CA PHE A 194 -21.86 0.77 13.90
C PHE A 194 -22.72 2.01 14.20
N TYR A 195 -23.64 1.84 15.14
CA TYR A 195 -24.38 2.93 15.77
C TYR A 195 -24.19 2.81 17.28
N THR A 196 -23.65 3.86 17.92
CA THR A 196 -23.36 3.87 19.37
C THR A 196 -22.69 2.59 19.87
N ASP A 197 -21.60 2.18 19.20
CA ASP A 197 -20.80 0.98 19.44
C ASP A 197 -21.47 -0.38 19.09
N ASP A 198 -22.76 -0.41 18.79
CA ASP A 198 -23.46 -1.61 18.36
C ASP A 198 -23.39 -1.79 16.84
N LYS A 199 -23.05 -3.01 16.39
CA LYS A 199 -22.96 -3.32 14.96
C LYS A 199 -24.36 -3.25 14.33
N LEU A 200 -24.54 -2.33 13.39
CA LEU A 200 -25.76 -2.17 12.59
C LEU A 200 -25.76 -3.20 11.44
N GLY A 201 -24.65 -3.28 10.72
CA GLY A 201 -24.60 -4.07 9.49
C GLY A 201 -23.23 -4.08 8.82
N GLU A 202 -23.20 -4.70 7.65
CA GLU A 202 -22.01 -4.85 6.82
C GLU A 202 -22.25 -4.24 5.45
N LEU A 203 -21.33 -3.39 5.01
CA LEU A 203 -21.31 -2.79 3.68
C LEU A 203 -20.15 -3.41 2.89
N ASN A 204 -20.49 -4.38 2.03
CA ASN A 204 -19.50 -5.14 1.26
C ASN A 204 -19.54 -4.73 -0.22
N LEU A 205 -18.53 -3.96 -0.64
CA LEU A 205 -18.37 -3.53 -2.03
C LEU A 205 -17.55 -4.57 -2.79
N HIS A 206 -18.18 -5.65 -3.23
CA HIS A 206 -17.48 -6.69 -3.99
C HIS A 206 -16.98 -6.25 -5.36
N LYS A 207 -17.59 -5.20 -5.93
CA LYS A 207 -17.22 -4.63 -7.24
C LYS A 207 -16.27 -3.46 -7.04
N TRP A 208 -15.25 -3.39 -7.90
CA TRP A 208 -14.39 -2.22 -8.02
C TRP A 208 -15.23 -0.99 -8.37
N GLN A 209 -15.10 0.06 -7.58
CA GLN A 209 -15.65 1.38 -7.83
C GLN A 209 -14.57 2.24 -8.47
N ASP A 210 -14.93 2.99 -9.50
CA ASP A 210 -14.02 3.94 -10.12
C ASP A 210 -13.61 5.01 -9.10
N ALA A 211 -12.33 5.37 -9.12
CA ALA A 211 -11.77 6.38 -8.24
C ALA A 211 -10.88 7.33 -9.03
N ASN A 212 -10.81 8.57 -8.56
CA ASN A 212 -9.87 9.58 -9.03
C ASN A 212 -8.95 9.96 -7.88
N SER A 213 -7.73 10.37 -8.22
CA SER A 213 -6.80 10.89 -7.22
C SER A 213 -6.04 12.12 -7.67
N THR A 214 -5.76 12.97 -6.70
CA THR A 214 -4.96 14.19 -6.86
C THR A 214 -3.80 14.16 -5.87
N MET A 215 -2.58 14.19 -6.40
CA MET A 215 -1.36 14.18 -5.58
C MET A 215 -0.78 15.60 -5.48
N THR A 216 -0.68 16.10 -4.26
CA THR A 216 0.11 17.28 -3.91
C THR A 216 1.51 16.83 -3.52
N ARG A 217 2.54 17.34 -4.22
CA ARG A 217 3.93 16.98 -3.96
C ARG A 217 4.43 17.52 -2.62
N ALA A 218 5.37 16.80 -2.02
CA ALA A 218 6.04 17.23 -0.81
C ALA A 218 6.79 18.56 -1.03
N THR A 219 6.79 19.39 0.01
CA THR A 219 7.61 20.61 0.11
C THR A 219 8.59 20.45 1.28
N PRO A 220 9.59 21.34 1.47
CA PRO A 220 10.51 21.24 2.61
C PRO A 220 9.81 21.21 3.99
N ASN A 221 8.58 21.73 4.07
CA ASN A 221 7.82 21.84 5.31
C ASN A 221 6.65 20.85 5.42
N ASN A 222 6.19 20.27 4.30
CA ASN A 222 5.01 19.39 4.27
C ASN A 222 5.31 18.11 3.47
N GLU A 223 4.80 16.98 3.96
CA GLU A 223 4.82 15.72 3.22
C GLU A 223 3.95 15.77 1.95
N ALA A 224 4.12 14.78 1.07
CA ALA A 224 3.24 14.65 -0.08
C ALA A 224 1.86 14.18 0.39
N ILE A 225 0.80 14.71 -0.21
CA ILE A 225 -0.58 14.37 0.14
C ILE A 225 -1.25 13.78 -1.10
N LEU A 226 -1.95 12.67 -0.94
CA LEU A 226 -2.76 12.02 -1.94
C LEU A 226 -4.23 12.11 -1.53
N GLU A 227 -5.02 12.85 -2.28
CA GLU A 227 -6.46 12.89 -2.12
C GLU A 227 -7.09 11.88 -3.08
N ILE A 228 -8.04 11.10 -2.58
CA ILE A 228 -8.72 10.04 -3.34
C ILE A 228 -10.22 10.29 -3.21
N GLU A 229 -10.90 10.32 -4.36
CA GLU A 229 -12.34 10.47 -4.45
C GLU A 229 -12.93 9.26 -5.17
N SER A 230 -13.97 8.65 -4.60
CA SER A 230 -14.72 7.57 -5.27
C SER A 230 -16.20 7.66 -4.94
N ARG A 231 -17.05 7.45 -5.93
CA ARG A 231 -18.49 7.48 -5.75
C ARG A 231 -19.06 6.08 -5.64
N ILE A 232 -19.85 5.85 -4.59
CA ILE A 232 -20.62 4.63 -4.38
C ILE A 232 -22.08 4.91 -4.68
N ALA A 233 -22.71 4.01 -5.44
CA ALA A 233 -24.12 4.07 -5.74
C ALA A 233 -24.81 2.76 -5.33
N ASN A 234 -25.88 2.89 -4.55
CA ASN A 234 -26.79 1.81 -4.17
C ASN A 234 -26.09 0.58 -3.60
N ALA A 235 -25.07 0.78 -2.76
CA ALA A 235 -24.40 -0.33 -2.10
C ALA A 235 -25.32 -0.93 -1.02
N PRO A 236 -25.60 -2.24 -1.06
CA PRO A 236 -26.48 -2.87 -0.09
C PRO A 236 -25.81 -2.88 1.29
N LEU A 237 -26.54 -2.42 2.29
CA LEU A 237 -26.16 -2.58 3.70
C LEU A 237 -26.85 -3.83 4.23
N ASN A 238 -26.07 -4.89 4.43
CA ASN A 238 -26.58 -6.12 5.01
C ASN A 238 -26.79 -5.92 6.50
N VAL A 239 -28.03 -5.84 6.93
CA VAL A 239 -28.39 -5.58 8.32
C VAL A 239 -28.11 -6.81 9.16
N THR A 240 -27.26 -6.67 10.17
CA THR A 240 -26.93 -7.76 11.11
C THR A 240 -27.71 -7.64 12.41
N ASN A 241 -28.18 -6.44 12.73
CA ASN A 241 -28.98 -6.16 13.92
C ASN A 241 -30.19 -5.27 13.58
N GLY A 242 -31.38 -5.88 13.55
CA GLY A 242 -32.64 -5.19 13.22
C GLY A 242 -33.12 -4.21 14.29
N ASP A 243 -32.75 -4.43 15.56
CA ASP A 243 -33.13 -3.54 16.66
C ASP A 243 -32.37 -2.21 16.55
N VAL A 244 -31.07 -2.28 16.25
CA VAL A 244 -30.21 -1.11 16.00
C VAL A 244 -30.69 -0.35 14.77
N LEU A 245 -31.07 -1.05 13.68
CA LEU A 245 -31.65 -0.42 12.51
C LEU A 245 -32.93 0.35 12.86
N THR A 246 -33.80 -0.24 13.68
CA THR A 246 -35.05 0.38 14.11
C THR A 246 -34.79 1.66 14.89
N GLU A 247 -33.80 1.66 15.79
CA GLU A 247 -33.38 2.85 16.54
C GLU A 247 -32.84 3.95 15.61
N VAL A 248 -31.97 3.58 14.65
CA VAL A 248 -31.43 4.50 13.64
C VAL A 248 -32.55 5.14 12.82
N ILE A 249 -33.52 4.35 12.34
CA ILE A 249 -34.67 4.85 11.57
C ILE A 249 -35.53 5.79 12.44
N GLN A 250 -35.82 5.43 13.69
CA GLN A 250 -36.59 6.27 14.60
C GLN A 250 -35.87 7.61 14.86
N LYS A 251 -34.56 7.60 15.10
CA LYS A 251 -33.76 8.82 15.25
C LYS A 251 -33.77 9.67 13.99
N LEU A 252 -33.59 9.08 12.81
CA LEU A 252 -33.65 9.83 11.54
C LEU A 252 -35.03 10.46 11.28
N LEU A 253 -36.12 9.79 11.66
CA LEU A 253 -37.48 10.28 11.44
C LEU A 253 -38.00 11.24 12.52
N PHE A 254 -37.57 11.09 13.78
CA PHE A 254 -38.14 11.81 14.92
C PHE A 254 -37.13 12.63 15.72
N GLY A 255 -35.83 12.38 15.56
CA GLY A 255 -34.76 12.96 16.37
C GLY A 255 -34.33 14.38 15.99
N GLY A 256 -34.68 14.87 14.79
CA GLY A 256 -34.38 16.24 14.33
C GLY A 256 -32.90 16.54 14.06
N GLU A 257 -31.99 15.67 14.46
CA GLU A 257 -30.53 15.77 14.30
C GLU A 257 -29.98 14.66 13.38
N PRO A 258 -28.82 14.87 12.75
CA PRO A 258 -28.13 13.82 12.00
C PRO A 258 -27.79 12.62 12.89
N VAL A 259 -27.81 11.42 12.30
CA VAL A 259 -27.35 10.20 12.97
C VAL A 259 -25.92 9.92 12.54
N ASP A 260 -24.99 9.93 13.49
CA ASP A 260 -23.61 9.56 13.23
C ASP A 260 -23.45 8.03 13.26
N LEU A 261 -23.04 7.47 12.13
CA LEU A 261 -22.65 6.07 12.01
C LEU A 261 -21.13 5.98 12.01
N GLU A 262 -20.58 5.05 12.79
CA GLU A 262 -19.15 4.75 12.75
C GLU A 262 -18.90 3.63 11.74
N VAL A 263 -17.85 3.75 10.94
CA VAL A 263 -17.48 2.78 9.93
C VAL A 263 -16.05 2.34 10.13
N LYS A 264 -15.85 1.01 10.16
CA LYS A 264 -14.54 0.36 10.18
C LYS A 264 -14.41 -0.48 8.93
N ALA A 265 -13.44 -0.16 8.07
CA ALA A 265 -13.31 -0.75 6.76
C ALA A 265 -11.91 -1.28 6.50
N LEU A 266 -11.87 -2.36 5.70
CA LEU A 266 -10.68 -2.82 5.00
C LEU A 266 -10.85 -2.50 3.52
N VAL A 267 -9.97 -1.68 2.98
CA VAL A 267 -10.04 -1.14 1.63
C VAL A 267 -8.93 -1.74 0.77
N ASP A 268 -9.31 -2.26 -0.39
CA ASP A 268 -8.36 -2.58 -1.45
C ASP A 268 -8.33 -1.44 -2.48
N ILE A 269 -7.13 -1.04 -2.85
CA ILE A 269 -6.86 0.13 -3.69
C ILE A 269 -6.06 -0.32 -4.92
N ARG A 270 -6.56 0.01 -6.10
CA ARG A 270 -5.82 -0.18 -7.35
C ARG A 270 -5.12 1.11 -7.72
N VAL A 271 -3.83 0.98 -7.97
CA VAL A 271 -2.91 2.10 -8.15
C VAL A 271 -2.13 1.91 -9.44
N ASP A 272 -2.18 2.89 -10.32
CA ASP A 272 -1.29 2.98 -11.46
C ASP A 272 -0.04 3.75 -11.06
N THR A 273 1.11 3.13 -11.28
CA THR A 273 2.42 3.72 -11.05
C THR A 273 3.24 3.65 -12.34
N ILE A 274 4.37 4.33 -12.37
CA ILE A 274 5.36 4.20 -13.45
C ILE A 274 5.99 2.81 -13.54
N LEU A 275 5.72 1.92 -12.58
CA LEU A 275 6.18 0.52 -12.56
C LEU A 275 5.08 -0.46 -12.98
N GLY A 276 3.93 0.05 -13.38
CA GLY A 276 2.74 -0.75 -13.68
C GLY A 276 1.67 -0.59 -12.61
N GLN A 277 0.64 -1.41 -12.77
CA GLN A 277 -0.54 -1.41 -11.91
C GLN A 277 -0.32 -2.31 -10.69
N LEU A 278 -0.58 -1.75 -9.51
CA LEU A 278 -0.43 -2.40 -8.22
C LEU A 278 -1.78 -2.45 -7.51
N THR A 279 -2.02 -3.50 -6.74
CA THR A 279 -3.19 -3.59 -5.85
C THR A 279 -2.73 -3.63 -4.40
N LEU A 280 -3.00 -2.56 -3.66
CA LEU A 280 -2.82 -2.55 -2.21
C LEU A 280 -4.06 -3.18 -1.57
N LYS A 281 -3.86 -4.12 -0.65
CA LYS A 281 -4.96 -4.86 -0.02
C LYS A 281 -5.03 -4.61 1.47
N ASP A 282 -6.23 -4.77 2.01
CA ASP A 282 -6.52 -4.71 3.45
C ASP A 282 -6.04 -3.40 4.11
N VAL A 283 -6.14 -2.27 3.41
CA VAL A 283 -5.78 -0.96 3.98
C VAL A 283 -6.83 -0.57 5.02
N PRO A 284 -6.48 -0.45 6.31
CA PRO A 284 -7.45 -0.11 7.35
C PRO A 284 -7.89 1.35 7.21
N ALA A 285 -9.19 1.58 7.31
CA ALA A 285 -9.79 2.91 7.33
C ALA A 285 -10.92 2.96 8.35
N GLU A 286 -10.96 4.02 9.15
CA GLU A 286 -12.01 4.26 10.14
C GLU A 286 -12.52 5.70 10.01
N GLY A 287 -13.82 5.90 10.25
CA GLY A 287 -14.40 7.24 10.24
C GLY A 287 -15.85 7.29 10.71
N LYS A 288 -16.34 8.52 10.90
CA LYS A 288 -17.74 8.80 11.27
C LYS A 288 -18.48 9.43 10.10
N ILE A 289 -19.71 8.99 9.91
CA ILE A 289 -20.55 9.34 8.77
C ILE A 289 -21.85 9.95 9.31
N PRO A 290 -22.05 11.27 9.17
CA PRO A 290 -23.29 11.91 9.55
C PRO A 290 -24.36 11.61 8.49
N VAL A 291 -25.38 10.83 8.86
CA VAL A 291 -26.54 10.52 8.02
C VAL A 291 -27.66 11.52 8.32
N LYS A 292 -28.15 12.18 7.27
CA LYS A 292 -29.28 13.12 7.35
C LYS A 292 -30.57 12.45 6.89
N ARG A 293 -31.69 12.98 7.36
CA ARG A 293 -33.03 12.55 6.95
C ARG A 293 -33.18 12.70 5.43
N PRO A 294 -33.69 11.68 4.71
CA PRO A 294 -34.09 11.85 3.31
C PRO A 294 -35.26 12.85 3.27
N TYR A 295 -35.13 13.89 2.45
CA TYR A 295 -36.16 14.90 2.21
C TYR A 295 -37.29 14.35 1.35
#